data_AF-A0A3R6KY96-F1
#
_entry.id   AF-A0A3R6KY96-F1
#
_cell.length_a   1.000
_cell.length_b   1.000
_cell.length_c   1.000
_cell.angle_alpha   90.00
_cell.angle_beta   90.00
_cell.angle_gamma   90.00
#
_symmetry.space_group_name_H-M   'P 1'
#
loop_
_entity.id
_entity.type
_entity.pdbx_description
1 polymer ?
#
loop_
_entity_poly.entity_id
_entity_poly.type
_entity_poly.pdbx_seq_one_letter_code
_entity_poly.pdbx_strand_id
1 'polypeptide(L)'
;MKISAYPKIKIKLYNFLGPAFSPQPFLKDSVKMGMFNEMGSISKDYYGWTEKTYAGVDLQTSIMLDFIGINEELPFPPITFEGLFYNAPDKIELKSPENGLDVQLDKPIEVTFNVTRKLLAADLPIQGVSVKFESPKGKVSQNFLLTDLQGNAKVQWTPTVPNDSLTAKIFDASGEVISQATFKPKEEEEEFSIVGRWWNKGGYMAPEPYPQKMVDGENYVEFFSDGTFKEINNPLKNLYGSTWNKDGQVIGYGIGVFYTVARGTYTYSNLELKTNTTYYYHATNQDIYDLSGKFIRNDNFTITDIPAIDRFGGKIEVFDHNNIWIHYNGNSIRRFERIEEIPDFKSKSILPSYKNSQYHIKNPNTEIVTKYELHP
;
A
#
# COMPACT_ATOMS: atom_id res chain seq x y z
N MET A 1 28.09 -40.21 42.68
CA MET A 1 27.22 -40.41 43.86
C MET A 1 26.80 -39.04 44.35
N LYS A 2 25.51 -38.70 44.33
CA LYS A 2 25.00 -37.41 44.81
C LYS A 2 24.49 -37.63 46.23
N ILE A 3 25.13 -36.99 47.21
CA ILE A 3 24.68 -37.02 48.61
C ILE A 3 23.99 -35.68 48.86
N SER A 4 22.71 -35.74 49.22
CA SER A 4 21.91 -34.57 49.58
C SER A 4 21.28 -34.84 50.94
N ALA A 5 21.40 -33.89 51.87
CA ALA A 5 20.79 -33.94 53.19
C ALA A 5 19.85 -32.75 53.35
N TYR A 6 18.58 -33.02 53.60
CA TYR A 6 17.55 -31.99 53.79
C TYR A 6 17.04 -32.05 55.23
N PRO A 7 16.82 -30.89 55.88
CA PRO A 7 16.30 -30.86 57.24
C PRO A 7 14.87 -31.39 57.25
N LYS A 8 14.54 -32.19 58.26
CA LYS A 8 13.16 -32.59 58.56
C LYS A 8 12.67 -31.78 59.75
N ILE A 9 11.71 -30.91 59.51
CA ILE A 9 11.12 -30.05 60.54
C ILE A 9 9.90 -30.77 61.11
N LYS A 10 9.84 -30.87 62.43
CA LYS A 10 8.81 -31.59 63.17
C LYS A 10 8.21 -30.65 64.20
N ILE A 11 6.91 -30.39 64.09
CA ILE A 11 6.18 -29.59 65.08
C ILE A 11 5.34 -30.55 65.90
N LYS A 12 5.52 -30.57 67.23
CA LYS A 12 4.69 -31.37 68.15
C LYS A 12 3.73 -30.45 68.88
N LEU A 13 2.43 -30.73 68.80
CA LEU A 13 1.40 -30.13 69.62
C LEU A 13 1.03 -31.13 70.73
N TYR A 14 1.07 -30.67 71.98
CA TYR A 14 0.66 -31.43 73.16
C TYR A 14 1.29 -32.84 73.29
N ASN A 15 2.53 -33.03 72.81
CA ASN A 15 3.27 -34.30 72.84
C ASN A 15 2.66 -35.48 72.06
N PHE A 16 1.59 -35.32 71.28
CA PHE A 16 0.95 -36.47 70.59
C PHE A 16 0.65 -36.31 69.10
N LEU A 17 0.57 -35.09 68.55
CA LEU A 17 0.21 -34.87 67.15
C LEU A 17 0.97 -33.68 66.57
N GLY A 18 1.45 -33.79 65.35
CA GLY A 18 1.74 -32.59 64.59
C GLY A 18 2.40 -32.79 63.24
N PRO A 19 2.46 -31.73 62.42
CA PRO A 19 2.98 -31.80 61.07
C PRO A 19 4.49 -32.00 61.09
N ALA A 20 4.96 -32.78 60.14
CA ALA A 20 6.35 -32.85 59.75
C ALA A 20 6.48 -32.48 58.28
N PHE A 21 7.53 -31.75 57.95
CA PHE A 21 7.83 -31.36 56.58
C PHE A 21 9.33 -31.33 56.30
N SER A 22 9.71 -31.71 55.09
CA SER A 22 11.11 -31.72 54.63
C SER A 22 11.21 -30.93 53.32
N PRO A 23 11.69 -29.67 53.35
CA PRO A 23 11.88 -28.88 52.14
C PRO A 23 13.13 -29.36 51.39
N GLN A 24 12.97 -29.65 50.11
CA GLN A 24 14.03 -30.10 49.20
C GLN A 24 14.18 -29.08 48.06
N PRO A 25 15.06 -28.08 48.20
CA PRO A 25 15.30 -27.14 47.11
C PRO A 25 15.88 -27.83 45.88
N PHE A 26 15.45 -27.40 44.70
CA PHE A 26 15.95 -27.90 43.43
C PHE A 26 16.14 -26.78 42.41
N LEU A 27 16.96 -27.09 41.41
CA LEU A 27 17.10 -26.33 40.17
C LEU A 27 16.80 -27.28 39.01
N LYS A 28 15.94 -26.84 38.10
CA LYS A 28 15.58 -27.56 36.88
C LYS A 28 15.94 -26.68 35.70
N ASP A 29 16.87 -27.16 34.87
CA ASP A 29 17.32 -26.44 33.70
C ASP A 29 16.87 -27.13 32.41
N SER A 30 16.59 -26.33 31.38
CA SER A 30 16.13 -26.80 30.08
C SER A 30 16.73 -25.93 28.98
N VAL A 31 17.70 -26.50 28.25
CA VAL A 31 18.28 -25.89 27.06
C VAL A 31 17.71 -26.57 25.81
N LYS A 32 17.24 -25.76 24.86
CA LYS A 32 16.81 -26.21 23.54
C LYS A 32 17.50 -25.38 22.47
N MET A 33 17.90 -26.00 21.37
CA MET A 33 18.56 -25.36 20.24
C MET A 33 17.92 -25.85 18.95
N GLY A 34 17.82 -24.97 17.96
CA GLY A 34 17.31 -25.30 16.65
C GLY A 34 17.81 -24.34 15.58
N MET A 35 17.83 -24.83 14.35
CA MET A 35 18.17 -24.03 13.19
C MET A 35 17.46 -24.57 11.96
N PHE A 36 17.17 -23.67 11.03
CA PHE A 36 16.77 -24.01 9.68
C PHE A 36 17.56 -23.11 8.72
N ASN A 37 18.16 -23.71 7.70
CA ASN A 37 18.86 -23.01 6.64
C ASN A 37 18.56 -23.70 5.32
N GLU A 38 17.80 -23.03 4.45
CA GLU A 38 17.53 -23.49 3.09
C GLU A 38 18.39 -22.70 2.12
N MET A 39 19.26 -23.41 1.39
CA MET A 39 20.24 -22.80 0.51
C MET A 39 19.54 -21.92 -0.56
N GLY A 40 19.58 -20.59 -0.34
CA GLY A 40 18.98 -19.58 -1.22
C GLY A 40 17.69 -18.92 -0.71
N SER A 41 17.13 -19.34 0.43
CA SER A 41 15.87 -18.79 0.98
C SER A 41 16.04 -18.15 2.36
N ILE A 42 16.68 -16.97 2.37
CA ILE A 42 16.95 -16.16 3.58
C ILE A 42 15.67 -15.89 4.40
N SER A 43 14.50 -15.84 3.74
CA SER A 43 13.23 -15.53 4.40
C SER A 43 12.79 -16.59 5.42
N LYS A 44 13.16 -17.85 5.23
CA LYS A 44 12.80 -18.95 6.14
C LYS A 44 13.89 -19.32 7.13
N ASP A 45 15.11 -18.84 6.91
CA ASP A 45 16.24 -19.18 7.78
C ASP A 45 16.02 -18.66 9.20
N TYR A 46 16.43 -19.47 10.18
CA TYR A 46 16.49 -19.08 11.59
C TYR A 46 17.60 -19.82 12.34
N TYR A 47 18.09 -19.19 13.39
CA TYR A 47 18.99 -19.77 14.38
C TYR A 47 18.47 -19.37 15.75
N GLY A 48 18.09 -20.35 16.56
CA GLY A 48 17.42 -20.11 17.84
C GLY A 48 17.91 -21.04 18.93
N TRP A 49 17.96 -20.51 20.14
CA TRP A 49 18.16 -21.31 21.34
C TRP A 49 17.35 -20.70 22.48
N THR A 50 16.94 -21.55 23.42
CA THR A 50 16.27 -21.12 24.65
C THR A 50 16.85 -21.86 25.84
N GLU A 51 17.01 -21.15 26.94
CA GLU A 51 17.36 -21.71 28.25
C GLU A 51 16.33 -21.22 29.27
N LYS A 52 15.72 -22.18 29.97
CA LYS A 52 14.79 -21.91 31.06
C LYS A 52 15.25 -22.64 32.30
N THR A 53 15.61 -21.90 33.32
CA THR A 53 15.93 -22.45 34.64
C THR A 53 14.80 -22.13 35.60
N TYR A 54 14.29 -23.16 36.26
CA TYR A 54 13.29 -23.07 37.32
C TYR A 54 13.97 -23.37 38.65
N ALA A 55 13.65 -22.57 39.65
CA ALA A 55 14.05 -22.82 41.03
C ALA A 55 12.79 -23.14 41.85
N GLY A 56 12.89 -24.13 42.72
CA GLY A 56 11.74 -24.57 43.49
C GLY A 56 12.11 -25.33 44.75
N VAL A 57 11.09 -25.72 45.49
CA VAL A 57 11.18 -26.55 46.68
C VAL A 57 10.12 -27.63 46.60
N ASP A 58 10.56 -28.88 46.68
CA ASP A 58 9.66 -30.01 46.94
C ASP A 58 9.46 -30.14 48.44
N LEU A 59 8.21 -30.07 48.89
CA LEU A 59 7.83 -30.19 50.29
C LEU A 59 7.24 -31.58 50.52
N GLN A 60 8.04 -32.46 51.11
CA GLN A 60 7.52 -33.73 51.64
C GLN A 60 6.81 -33.43 52.95
N THR A 61 5.52 -33.71 53.04
CA THR A 61 4.72 -33.44 54.25
C THR A 61 4.16 -34.74 54.83
N SER A 62 3.99 -34.75 56.15
CA SER A 62 3.41 -35.87 56.86
C SER A 62 2.80 -35.40 58.18
N ILE A 63 1.93 -36.23 58.76
CA ILE A 63 1.46 -36.07 60.14
C ILE A 63 2.10 -37.15 60.99
N MET A 64 2.68 -36.75 62.11
CA MET A 64 3.15 -37.67 63.13
C MET A 64 2.05 -37.89 64.17
N LEU A 65 1.76 -39.16 64.45
CA LEU A 65 0.88 -39.63 65.51
C LEU A 65 1.75 -40.31 66.58
N ASP A 66 1.76 -39.75 67.79
CA ASP A 66 2.55 -40.20 68.94
C ASP A 66 1.60 -40.39 70.13
N PHE A 67 0.81 -41.47 70.13
CA PHE A 67 -0.24 -41.72 71.11
C PHE A 67 -0.15 -43.14 71.66
N ILE A 68 0.03 -43.29 72.98
CA ILE A 68 -0.02 -44.55 73.75
C ILE A 68 0.63 -45.73 72.99
N GLY A 69 1.93 -45.60 72.69
CA GLY A 69 2.71 -46.66 72.05
C GLY A 69 2.58 -46.75 70.52
N ILE A 70 1.69 -45.97 69.90
CA ILE A 70 1.59 -45.81 68.46
C ILE A 70 2.50 -44.65 68.04
N ASN A 71 3.52 -44.97 67.23
CA ASN A 71 4.43 -44.02 66.61
C ASN A 71 4.34 -44.19 65.09
N GLU A 72 3.37 -43.51 64.48
CA GLU A 72 3.17 -43.58 63.04
C GLU A 72 3.40 -42.21 62.40
N GLU A 73 3.97 -42.24 61.20
CA GLU A 73 4.09 -41.05 60.35
C GLU A 73 3.28 -41.31 59.09
N LEU A 74 2.21 -40.54 58.90
CA LEU A 74 1.34 -40.64 57.74
C LEU A 74 1.83 -39.67 56.67
N PRO A 75 2.48 -40.14 55.59
CA PRO A 75 2.96 -39.25 54.54
C PRO A 75 1.80 -38.75 53.68
N PHE A 76 1.91 -37.50 53.25
CA PHE A 76 1.09 -36.95 52.18
C PHE A 76 1.89 -36.89 50.87
N PRO A 77 1.20 -36.79 49.72
CA PRO A 77 1.86 -36.48 48.46
C PRO A 77 2.74 -35.23 48.58
N PRO A 78 3.95 -35.23 48.00
CA PRO A 78 4.80 -34.05 47.98
C PRO A 78 4.11 -32.87 47.28
N ILE A 79 4.34 -31.66 47.79
CA ILE A 79 3.87 -30.42 47.18
C ILE A 79 5.08 -29.71 46.57
N THR A 80 5.04 -29.45 45.27
CA THR A 80 6.09 -28.73 44.57
C THR A 80 5.72 -27.25 44.43
N PHE A 81 6.60 -26.37 44.89
CA PHE A 81 6.54 -24.94 44.59
C PHE A 81 7.68 -24.62 43.62
N GLU A 82 7.37 -24.16 42.42
CA GLU A 82 8.37 -23.80 41.42
C GLU A 82 8.10 -22.41 40.82
N GLY A 83 9.18 -21.69 40.51
CA GLY A 83 9.14 -20.41 39.82
C GLY A 83 10.21 -20.34 38.74
N LEU A 84 9.92 -19.61 37.67
CA LEU A 84 10.90 -19.32 36.63
C LEU A 84 11.98 -18.41 37.21
N PHE A 85 13.20 -18.93 37.28
CA PHE A 85 14.36 -18.26 37.85
C PHE A 85 15.17 -17.53 36.78
N TYR A 86 15.28 -18.13 35.59
CA TYR A 86 16.04 -17.61 34.46
C TYR A 86 15.34 -17.94 33.14
N ASN A 87 15.29 -16.98 32.22
CA ASN A 87 14.76 -17.15 30.86
C ASN A 87 15.66 -16.42 29.86
N ALA A 88 16.20 -17.14 28.88
CA ALA A 88 17.06 -16.59 27.86
C ALA A 88 16.81 -17.18 26.48
N PRO A 89 16.85 -16.37 25.41
CA PRO A 89 16.62 -14.91 25.45
C PRO A 89 15.18 -14.60 25.89
N ASP A 90 14.93 -13.37 26.34
CA ASP A 90 13.60 -12.92 26.80
C ASP A 90 13.01 -11.85 25.87
N LYS A 91 13.74 -10.75 25.65
CA LYS A 91 13.24 -9.58 24.91
C LYS A 91 14.31 -8.99 23.99
N ILE A 92 13.88 -8.39 22.88
CA ILE A 92 14.71 -7.51 22.04
C ILE A 92 14.07 -6.13 21.95
N GLU A 93 14.88 -5.08 22.01
CA GLU A 93 14.44 -3.69 21.91
C GLU A 93 15.36 -2.88 20.99
N LEU A 94 14.81 -1.84 20.37
CA LEU A 94 15.59 -0.84 19.65
C LEU A 94 16.37 0.00 20.67
N LYS A 95 17.70 0.05 20.51
CA LYS A 95 18.58 0.84 21.38
C LYS A 95 18.97 2.16 20.72
N SER A 96 19.28 2.14 19.42
CA SER A 96 19.59 3.33 18.65
C SER A 96 19.50 3.04 17.15
N PRO A 97 19.22 4.04 16.30
CA PRO A 97 18.74 5.37 16.67
C PRO A 97 17.32 5.33 17.25
N GLU A 98 16.81 6.48 17.73
CA GLU A 98 15.41 6.61 18.11
C GLU A 98 14.50 6.56 16.87
N ASN A 99 13.27 6.08 17.06
CA ASN A 99 12.26 6.13 16.01
C ASN A 99 11.97 7.58 15.59
N GLY A 100 11.68 7.78 14.31
CA GLY A 100 11.43 9.12 13.76
C GLY A 100 12.71 9.89 13.39
N LEU A 101 13.88 9.24 13.40
CA LEU A 101 15.09 9.85 12.85
C LEU A 101 14.93 10.09 11.34
N ASP A 102 15.38 11.25 10.88
CA ASP A 102 15.49 11.56 9.46
C ASP A 102 16.64 10.76 8.83
N VAL A 103 16.32 9.91 7.85
CA VAL A 103 17.26 9.00 7.21
C VAL A 103 17.30 9.28 5.72
N GLN A 104 18.49 9.51 5.19
CA GLN A 104 18.70 9.71 3.77
C GLN A 104 18.65 8.37 3.02
N LEU A 105 17.87 8.32 1.94
CA LEU A 105 17.80 7.16 1.05
C LEU A 105 19.18 6.82 0.47
N ASP A 106 19.40 5.53 0.22
CA ASP A 106 20.62 4.96 -0.33
C ASP A 106 21.90 5.20 0.49
N LYS A 107 21.78 5.73 1.70
CA LYS A 107 22.89 5.84 2.65
C LYS A 107 22.77 4.82 3.79
N PRO A 108 23.88 4.15 4.16
CA PRO A 108 23.87 3.23 5.29
C PRO A 108 23.75 3.98 6.61
N ILE A 109 22.94 3.44 7.52
CA ILE A 109 22.82 3.84 8.91
C ILE A 109 23.06 2.65 9.82
N GLU A 110 23.79 2.86 10.91
CA GLU A 110 23.96 1.85 11.95
C GLU A 110 22.71 1.81 12.84
N VAL A 111 22.06 0.66 12.88
CA VAL A 111 20.94 0.39 13.81
C VAL A 111 21.39 -0.66 14.82
N THR A 112 21.19 -0.35 16.10
CA THR A 112 21.54 -1.20 17.23
C THR A 112 20.29 -1.65 17.95
N PHE A 113 20.15 -2.96 18.09
CA PHE A 113 19.14 -3.59 18.94
C PHE A 113 19.82 -4.21 20.16
N ASN A 114 19.13 -4.22 21.30
CA ASN A 114 19.59 -4.86 22.53
C ASN A 114 18.72 -6.05 22.87
N VAL A 115 19.34 -7.20 23.13
CA VAL A 115 18.66 -8.42 23.59
C VAL A 115 18.97 -8.63 25.06
N THR A 116 17.93 -8.93 25.83
CA THR A 116 18.01 -9.23 27.24
C THR A 116 17.55 -10.64 27.56
N ARG A 117 18.02 -11.13 28.69
CA ARG A 117 17.52 -12.30 29.41
C ARG A 117 16.86 -11.83 30.69
N LYS A 118 15.99 -12.66 31.23
CA LYS A 118 15.36 -12.43 32.53
C LYS A 118 16.02 -13.28 33.59
N LEU A 119 16.51 -12.65 34.66
CA LEU A 119 16.99 -13.30 35.87
C LEU A 119 16.14 -12.78 37.03
N LEU A 120 15.31 -13.64 37.62
CA LEU A 120 14.26 -13.25 38.55
C LEU A 120 13.34 -12.16 37.93
N ALA A 121 13.36 -10.95 38.50
CA ALA A 121 12.61 -9.80 38.02
C ALA A 121 13.45 -8.78 37.22
N ALA A 122 14.74 -9.07 37.00
CA ALA A 122 15.67 -8.14 36.34
C ALA A 122 15.93 -8.55 34.89
N ASP A 123 15.85 -7.57 34.00
CA ASP A 123 16.27 -7.69 32.60
C ASP A 123 17.76 -7.37 32.51
N LEU A 124 18.53 -8.33 32.00
CA LEU A 124 19.99 -8.22 31.89
C LEU A 124 20.41 -8.47 30.44
N PRO A 125 21.44 -7.79 29.92
CA PRO A 125 21.92 -8.03 28.57
C PRO A 125 22.42 -9.47 28.40
N ILE A 126 22.28 -10.01 27.19
CA ILE A 126 22.73 -11.37 26.87
C ILE A 126 23.53 -11.45 25.56
N GLN A 127 24.72 -12.06 25.66
CA GLN A 127 25.62 -12.32 24.52
C GLN A 127 25.22 -13.60 23.77
N GLY A 128 25.57 -13.67 22.48
CA GLY A 128 25.51 -14.91 21.71
C GLY A 128 24.12 -15.30 21.24
N VAL A 129 23.16 -14.37 21.28
CA VAL A 129 21.84 -14.57 20.69
C VAL A 129 21.90 -14.16 19.23
N SER A 130 21.45 -15.05 18.34
CA SER A 130 21.34 -14.74 16.91
C SER A 130 20.11 -13.86 16.66
N VAL A 131 20.35 -12.69 16.10
CA VAL A 131 19.33 -11.71 15.72
C VAL A 131 19.22 -11.70 14.20
N LYS A 132 18.02 -11.94 13.68
CA LYS A 132 17.72 -11.82 12.25
C LYS A 132 17.24 -10.41 11.93
N PHE A 133 17.74 -9.84 10.84
CA PHE A 133 17.32 -8.54 10.35
C PHE A 133 16.53 -8.69 9.05
N GLU A 134 15.38 -8.04 8.99
CA GLU A 134 14.50 -8.03 7.83
C GLU A 134 14.06 -6.61 7.52
N SER A 135 14.14 -6.25 6.23
CA SER A 135 13.64 -4.99 5.70
C SER A 135 12.83 -5.28 4.43
N PRO A 136 11.61 -4.73 4.28
CA PRO A 136 10.77 -4.98 3.12
C PRO A 136 11.42 -4.64 1.77
N LYS A 137 12.18 -3.53 1.71
CA LYS A 137 12.79 -3.02 0.47
C LYS A 137 14.27 -2.65 0.64
N GLY A 138 14.69 -2.27 1.83
CA GLY A 138 16.03 -1.87 2.17
C GLY A 138 17.02 -3.02 2.21
N LYS A 139 18.30 -2.68 2.19
CA LYS A 139 19.41 -3.64 2.24
C LYS A 139 20.00 -3.65 3.63
N VAL A 140 20.26 -4.85 4.16
CA VAL A 140 21.01 -5.04 5.40
C VAL A 140 22.39 -5.59 5.06
N SER A 141 23.43 -5.16 5.79
CA SER A 141 24.79 -5.66 5.57
C SER A 141 24.91 -7.16 5.87
N GLN A 142 24.12 -7.65 6.81
CA GLN A 142 24.09 -9.05 7.23
C GLN A 142 22.67 -9.40 7.69
N ASN A 143 22.20 -10.59 7.31
CA ASN A 143 20.86 -11.06 7.71
C ASN A 143 20.82 -11.57 9.15
N PHE A 144 21.96 -12.00 9.69
CA PHE A 144 22.10 -12.50 11.05
C PHE A 144 23.34 -11.94 11.73
N LEU A 145 23.22 -11.58 13.01
CA LEU A 145 24.35 -11.26 13.89
C LEU A 145 24.16 -11.84 15.27
N LEU A 146 25.28 -12.20 15.92
CA LEU A 146 25.27 -12.54 17.34
C LEU A 146 25.39 -11.28 18.19
N THR A 147 24.66 -11.24 19.30
CA THR A 147 24.78 -10.15 20.28
C THR A 147 26.13 -10.15 20.98
N ASP A 148 26.65 -8.95 21.27
CA ASP A 148 27.88 -8.72 22.02
C ASP A 148 27.72 -8.91 23.54
N LEU A 149 28.78 -8.66 24.31
CA LEU A 149 28.78 -8.77 25.79
C LEU A 149 27.77 -7.84 26.49
N GLN A 150 27.38 -6.75 25.85
CA GLN A 150 26.34 -5.84 26.34
C GLN A 150 24.96 -6.15 25.73
N GLY A 151 24.82 -7.29 25.04
CA GLY A 151 23.57 -7.72 24.42
C GLY A 151 23.23 -6.98 23.13
N ASN A 152 24.16 -6.22 22.54
CA ASN A 152 23.85 -5.46 21.33
C ASN A 152 24.08 -6.27 20.07
N ALA A 153 23.16 -6.14 19.11
CA ALA A 153 23.37 -6.53 17.71
C ALA A 153 23.31 -5.26 16.85
N LYS A 154 24.42 -4.97 16.14
CA LYS A 154 24.61 -3.75 15.36
C LYS A 154 24.67 -4.07 13.87
N VAL A 155 23.73 -3.55 13.09
CA VAL A 155 23.66 -3.81 11.65
C VAL A 155 23.70 -2.50 10.87
N GLN A 156 24.33 -2.52 9.70
CA GLN A 156 24.22 -1.42 8.74
C GLN A 156 22.99 -1.67 7.86
N TRP A 157 22.06 -0.73 7.87
CA TRP A 157 20.84 -0.77 7.06
C TRP A 157 20.84 0.39 6.07
N THR A 158 20.43 0.13 4.83
CA THR A 158 20.33 1.13 3.77
C THR A 158 18.91 1.12 3.22
N PRO A 159 18.05 2.09 3.58
CA PRO A 159 16.72 2.22 3.00
C PRO A 159 16.81 2.63 1.54
N THR A 160 15.97 2.03 0.69
CA THR A 160 15.93 2.29 -0.76
C THR A 160 14.65 3.00 -1.20
N VAL A 161 13.66 3.11 -0.30
CA VAL A 161 12.39 3.80 -0.53
C VAL A 161 12.00 4.59 0.74
N PRO A 162 11.22 5.68 0.61
CA PRO A 162 10.66 6.38 1.76
C PRO A 162 9.83 5.44 2.65
N ASN A 163 9.77 5.77 3.94
CA ASN A 163 8.93 5.07 4.93
C ASN A 163 9.21 3.55 5.08
N ASP A 164 10.35 3.07 4.58
CA ASP A 164 10.80 1.69 4.82
C ASP A 164 11.18 1.48 6.29
N SER A 165 11.26 0.22 6.72
CA SER A 165 11.58 -0.12 8.11
C SER A 165 12.55 -1.28 8.22
N LEU A 166 13.20 -1.37 9.38
CA LEU A 166 14.08 -2.47 9.74
C LEU A 166 13.56 -3.18 10.97
N THR A 167 13.30 -4.48 10.86
CA THR A 167 12.84 -5.31 11.95
C THR A 167 13.92 -6.31 12.35
N ALA A 168 14.18 -6.40 13.66
CA ALA A 168 15.06 -7.38 14.27
C ALA A 168 14.23 -8.43 15.02
N LYS A 169 14.56 -9.71 14.85
CA LYS A 169 13.84 -10.84 15.43
C LYS A 169 14.80 -11.82 16.13
N ILE A 170 14.35 -12.37 17.24
CA ILE A 170 14.98 -13.50 17.92
C ILE A 170 14.03 -14.70 17.91
N PHE A 171 14.58 -15.90 17.75
CA PHE A 171 13.79 -17.13 17.55
C PHE A 171 14.07 -18.16 18.64
N ASP A 172 13.07 -19.01 18.88
CA ASP A 172 13.23 -20.20 19.69
C ASP A 172 13.77 -21.39 18.87
N ALA A 173 13.91 -22.54 19.54
CA ALA A 173 14.42 -23.76 18.91
C ALA A 173 13.48 -24.36 17.84
N SER A 174 12.20 -23.97 17.80
CA SER A 174 11.25 -24.36 16.75
C SER A 174 11.25 -23.41 15.55
N GLY A 175 11.86 -22.24 15.69
CA GLY A 175 11.79 -21.16 14.70
C GLY A 175 10.61 -20.22 14.92
N GLU A 176 9.95 -20.28 16.07
CA GLU A 176 8.95 -19.27 16.46
C GLU A 176 9.65 -18.01 16.97
N VAL A 177 9.07 -16.84 16.70
CA VAL A 177 9.62 -15.56 17.16
C VAL A 177 9.38 -15.41 18.66
N ILE A 178 10.45 -15.30 19.45
CA ILE A 178 10.37 -15.01 20.89
C ILE A 178 9.99 -13.54 21.11
N SER A 179 10.69 -12.65 20.40
CA SER A 179 10.53 -11.20 20.51
C SER A 179 11.03 -10.52 19.23
N GLN A 180 10.49 -9.33 18.96
CA GLN A 180 10.90 -8.51 17.81
C GLN A 180 10.84 -7.03 18.15
N ALA A 181 11.68 -6.25 17.49
CA ALA A 181 11.70 -4.79 17.57
C ALA A 181 11.92 -4.19 16.18
N THR A 182 11.37 -3.00 15.96
CA THR A 182 11.42 -2.33 14.65
C THR A 182 11.92 -0.91 14.80
N PHE A 183 12.85 -0.52 13.94
CA PHE A 183 13.20 0.87 13.69
C PHE A 183 12.38 1.42 12.54
N LYS A 184 11.73 2.57 12.76
CA LYS A 184 11.00 3.35 11.76
C LYS A 184 11.62 4.74 11.63
N PRO A 185 12.05 5.15 10.42
CA PRO A 185 12.45 6.52 10.14
C PRO A 185 11.30 7.51 10.37
N LYS A 186 11.61 8.81 10.27
CA LYS A 186 10.59 9.85 10.15
C LYS A 186 9.72 9.57 8.92
N GLU A 187 8.40 9.65 9.08
CA GLU A 187 7.50 9.54 7.94
C GLU A 187 7.71 10.76 7.03
N GLU A 188 8.11 10.51 5.78
CA GLU A 188 7.99 11.49 4.72
C GLU A 188 6.56 11.43 4.20
N GLU A 189 5.84 12.55 4.32
CA GLU A 189 4.58 12.72 3.61
C GLU A 189 4.92 12.66 2.11
N GLU A 190 4.35 11.68 1.39
CA GLU A 190 4.44 11.67 -0.07
C GLU A 190 3.84 13.00 -0.56
N GLU A 191 4.67 13.91 -1.03
CA GLU A 191 4.21 15.10 -1.74
C GLU A 191 3.45 14.63 -2.97
N PHE A 192 2.13 14.61 -2.84
CA PHE A 192 1.24 14.27 -3.92
C PHE A 192 1.49 15.22 -5.11
N SER A 193 1.99 14.66 -6.21
CA SER A 193 2.22 15.38 -7.45
C SER A 193 1.14 15.03 -8.47
N ILE A 194 0.50 16.07 -9.01
CA ILE A 194 -0.43 15.94 -10.15
C ILE A 194 0.28 15.96 -11.51
N VAL A 195 1.61 16.18 -11.53
CA VAL A 195 2.38 16.26 -12.78
C VAL A 195 2.29 14.93 -13.51
N GLY A 196 1.96 15.00 -14.80
CA GLY A 196 1.72 13.83 -15.65
C GLY A 196 0.37 13.89 -16.36
N ARG A 197 0.06 12.80 -17.07
CA ARG A 197 -1.18 12.68 -17.86
C ARG A 197 -2.27 12.00 -17.05
N TRP A 198 -3.47 12.52 -17.22
CA TRP A 198 -4.69 12.03 -16.60
C TRP A 198 -5.76 11.80 -17.66
N TRP A 199 -6.28 10.58 -17.74
CA TRP A 199 -7.18 10.10 -18.79
C TRP A 199 -8.64 10.12 -18.33
N ASN A 200 -9.56 10.55 -19.20
CA ASN A 200 -10.99 10.60 -18.88
C ASN A 200 -11.63 9.20 -18.86
N LYS A 201 -12.14 8.81 -17.70
CA LYS A 201 -12.87 7.56 -17.45
C LYS A 201 -14.32 7.85 -17.06
N GLY A 202 -15.13 8.30 -18.02
CA GLY A 202 -16.59 8.37 -17.87
C GLY A 202 -17.07 9.27 -16.74
N GLY A 203 -16.44 10.44 -16.55
CA GLY A 203 -16.86 11.47 -15.59
C GLY A 203 -15.79 11.89 -14.57
N TYR A 204 -14.67 11.17 -14.48
CA TYR A 204 -13.47 11.55 -13.72
C TYR A 204 -12.21 11.24 -14.51
N MET A 205 -11.06 11.72 -14.06
CA MET A 205 -9.76 11.47 -14.67
C MET A 205 -8.86 10.62 -13.78
N ALA A 206 -8.19 9.63 -14.38
CA ALA A 206 -7.30 8.69 -13.72
C ALA A 206 -5.84 8.95 -14.16
N PRO A 207 -4.86 8.87 -13.24
CA PRO A 207 -3.46 9.11 -13.58
C PRO A 207 -2.90 7.99 -14.44
N GLU A 208 -1.88 8.29 -15.25
CA GLU A 208 -1.08 7.24 -15.87
C GLU A 208 -0.47 6.30 -14.80
N PRO A 209 -0.46 4.98 -15.05
CA PRO A 209 -0.80 4.31 -16.31
C PRO A 209 -2.27 3.90 -16.43
N TYR A 210 -2.98 4.38 -17.47
CA TYR A 210 -4.31 3.85 -17.85
C TYR A 210 -4.61 4.13 -19.34
N PRO A 211 -5.05 3.19 -20.22
CA PRO A 211 -5.16 1.72 -20.17
C PRO A 211 -4.19 0.92 -21.11
N GLN A 212 -4.22 -0.43 -21.03
CA GLN A 212 -3.30 -1.43 -21.65
C GLN A 212 -3.30 -1.57 -23.19
N LYS A 213 -4.23 -0.95 -23.91
CA LYS A 213 -4.23 -0.95 -25.38
C LYS A 213 -4.54 0.47 -25.82
N MET A 214 -3.56 1.13 -26.44
CA MET A 214 -3.72 2.47 -26.97
C MET A 214 -4.90 2.47 -27.95
N VAL A 215 -5.86 3.35 -27.71
CA VAL A 215 -6.86 3.71 -28.71
C VAL A 215 -6.57 5.15 -29.06
N ASP A 216 -6.19 5.43 -30.31
CA ASP A 216 -6.11 6.78 -30.84
C ASP A 216 -7.50 7.43 -30.70
N GLY A 217 -7.75 8.21 -29.63
CA GLY A 217 -9.13 8.62 -29.36
C GLY A 217 -9.52 9.11 -27.97
N GLU A 218 -8.66 9.03 -26.95
CA GLU A 218 -9.06 9.36 -25.56
C GLU A 218 -8.77 10.81 -25.15
N ASN A 219 -9.67 11.37 -24.32
CA ASN A 219 -9.55 12.71 -23.76
C ASN A 219 -8.59 12.66 -22.58
N TYR A 220 -7.64 13.59 -22.53
CA TYR A 220 -6.69 13.68 -21.43
C TYR A 220 -6.40 15.13 -21.05
N VAL A 221 -5.96 15.32 -19.80
CA VAL A 221 -5.21 16.50 -19.39
C VAL A 221 -3.80 16.09 -19.01
N GLU A 222 -2.84 16.95 -19.30
CA GLU A 222 -1.45 16.80 -18.90
C GLU A 222 -1.04 18.03 -18.09
N PHE A 223 -0.53 17.81 -16.88
CA PHE A 223 0.03 18.84 -16.02
C PHE A 223 1.56 18.77 -16.08
N PHE A 224 2.20 19.89 -16.35
CA PHE A 224 3.66 20.01 -16.47
C PHE A 224 4.27 20.60 -15.21
N SER A 225 5.50 20.20 -14.88
CA SER A 225 6.21 20.69 -13.69
C SER A 225 6.49 22.20 -13.68
N ASP A 226 6.33 22.89 -14.81
CA ASP A 226 6.47 24.34 -14.94
C ASP A 226 5.19 25.13 -14.57
N GLY A 227 4.15 24.44 -14.09
CA GLY A 227 2.87 25.06 -13.72
C GLY A 227 1.94 25.30 -14.90
N THR A 228 2.21 24.71 -16.08
CA THR A 228 1.31 24.77 -17.24
C THR A 228 0.53 23.47 -17.43
N PHE A 229 -0.61 23.55 -18.10
CA PHE A 229 -1.39 22.36 -18.45
C PHE A 229 -1.81 22.36 -19.92
N LYS A 230 -2.13 21.17 -20.42
CA LYS A 230 -2.71 20.96 -21.74
C LYS A 230 -3.83 19.94 -21.64
N GLU A 231 -5.03 20.35 -22.03
CA GLU A 231 -6.17 19.46 -22.21
C GLU A 231 -6.34 19.17 -23.71
N ILE A 232 -6.50 17.90 -24.06
CA ILE A 232 -6.99 17.48 -25.37
C ILE A 232 -8.29 16.71 -25.18
N ASN A 233 -9.35 17.22 -25.81
CA ASN A 233 -10.57 16.47 -26.05
C ASN A 233 -10.49 15.92 -27.49
N ASN A 234 -10.42 14.60 -27.61
CA ASN A 234 -9.82 13.95 -28.76
C ASN A 234 -10.69 13.97 -30.03
N PRO A 235 -10.05 14.25 -31.19
CA PRO A 235 -10.62 14.38 -32.54
C PRO A 235 -11.15 13.12 -33.23
N LEU A 236 -10.96 11.92 -32.71
CA LEU A 236 -11.35 10.67 -33.41
C LEU A 236 -12.60 10.01 -32.81
N LYS A 237 -13.10 10.50 -31.68
CA LYS A 237 -14.12 9.79 -30.91
C LYS A 237 -15.52 9.82 -31.52
N ASN A 238 -15.86 10.87 -32.27
CA ASN A 238 -17.19 11.04 -32.83
C ASN A 238 -17.08 11.59 -34.25
N LEU A 239 -17.36 10.75 -35.24
CA LEU A 239 -17.70 11.18 -36.60
C LEU A 239 -19.15 11.64 -36.67
N TYR A 240 -19.94 11.53 -35.60
CA TYR A 240 -21.39 11.62 -35.66
C TYR A 240 -21.99 12.15 -34.36
N GLY A 241 -22.93 13.10 -34.45
CA GLY A 241 -23.73 13.59 -33.33
C GLY A 241 -25.13 14.01 -33.77
N SER A 242 -26.14 13.77 -32.93
CA SER A 242 -27.49 14.29 -33.18
C SER A 242 -27.50 15.81 -33.04
N THR A 243 -28.09 16.51 -34.02
CA THR A 243 -28.38 17.93 -33.90
C THR A 243 -29.81 18.13 -33.42
N TRP A 244 -30.01 19.09 -32.52
CA TRP A 244 -31.26 19.32 -31.81
C TRP A 244 -31.74 20.75 -32.05
N ASN A 245 -33.05 20.95 -32.18
CA ASN A 245 -33.64 22.29 -32.15
C ASN A 245 -33.71 22.84 -30.72
N LYS A 246 -34.12 24.10 -30.58
CA LYS A 246 -34.27 24.79 -29.28
C LYS A 246 -35.26 24.10 -28.34
N ASP A 247 -36.17 23.30 -28.89
CA ASP A 247 -37.19 22.56 -28.17
C ASP A 247 -36.72 21.13 -27.78
N GLY A 248 -35.45 20.80 -28.03
CA GLY A 248 -34.88 19.50 -27.68
C GLY A 248 -35.34 18.35 -28.56
N GLN A 249 -35.75 18.61 -29.81
CA GLN A 249 -36.08 17.59 -30.81
C GLN A 249 -34.91 17.38 -31.77
N VAL A 250 -34.64 16.12 -32.13
CA VAL A 250 -33.62 15.79 -33.14
C VAL A 250 -34.10 16.27 -34.50
N ILE A 251 -33.31 17.11 -35.15
CA ILE A 251 -33.62 17.66 -36.48
C ILE A 251 -32.69 17.14 -37.58
N GLY A 252 -31.71 16.32 -37.22
CA GLY A 252 -30.72 15.78 -38.13
C GLY A 252 -29.49 15.26 -37.42
N TYR A 253 -28.44 15.06 -38.19
CA TYR A 253 -27.19 14.45 -37.76
C TYR A 253 -25.99 15.19 -38.33
N GLY A 254 -25.05 15.58 -37.47
CA GLY A 254 -23.77 16.16 -37.86
C GLY A 254 -22.73 15.07 -38.02
N ILE A 255 -22.06 15.03 -39.16
CA ILE A 255 -20.96 14.13 -39.46
C ILE A 255 -19.64 14.87 -39.53
N GLY A 256 -18.69 14.53 -38.66
CA GLY A 256 -17.31 15.01 -38.74
C GLY A 256 -16.60 15.14 -37.40
N VAL A 257 -15.40 15.71 -37.41
CA VAL A 257 -14.45 15.67 -36.29
C VAL A 257 -14.68 16.81 -35.29
N PHE A 258 -14.66 16.48 -34.00
CA PHE A 258 -14.65 17.43 -32.89
C PHE A 258 -13.28 17.46 -32.24
N TYR A 259 -12.55 18.55 -32.41
CA TYR A 259 -11.23 18.70 -31.79
C TYR A 259 -11.21 19.89 -30.86
N THR A 260 -10.88 19.67 -29.60
CA THR A 260 -10.69 20.77 -28.65
C THR A 260 -9.34 20.65 -27.95
N VAL A 261 -8.59 21.75 -27.92
CA VAL A 261 -7.35 21.89 -27.14
C VAL A 261 -7.49 23.08 -26.24
N ALA A 262 -7.25 22.89 -24.96
CA ALA A 262 -7.04 23.99 -24.03
C ALA A 262 -5.61 23.94 -23.49
N ARG A 263 -4.99 25.10 -23.29
CA ARG A 263 -3.72 25.26 -22.60
C ARG A 263 -3.82 26.42 -21.63
N GLY A 264 -3.04 26.35 -20.57
CA GLY A 264 -3.07 27.38 -19.55
C GLY A 264 -2.04 27.16 -18.47
N THR A 265 -2.24 27.90 -17.39
CA THR A 265 -1.49 27.72 -16.14
C THR A 265 -2.37 27.02 -15.12
N TYR A 266 -1.75 26.35 -14.16
CA TYR A 266 -2.45 25.78 -13.02
C TYR A 266 -1.71 26.08 -11.73
N THR A 267 -2.46 26.15 -10.64
CA THR A 267 -1.93 26.15 -9.28
C THR A 267 -2.65 25.06 -8.50
N TYR A 268 -1.89 24.33 -7.69
CA TYR A 268 -2.43 23.28 -6.85
C TYR A 268 -1.90 23.41 -5.43
N SER A 269 -2.80 23.47 -4.45
CA SER A 269 -2.47 23.49 -3.02
C SER A 269 -3.64 22.96 -2.20
N ASN A 270 -3.39 22.21 -1.13
CA ASN A 270 -4.42 21.77 -0.18
C ASN A 270 -5.65 21.10 -0.84
N LEU A 271 -5.43 20.18 -1.79
CA LEU A 271 -6.49 19.51 -2.56
C LEU A 271 -7.31 20.43 -3.49
N GLU A 272 -6.93 21.70 -3.63
CA GLU A 272 -7.57 22.66 -4.53
C GLU A 272 -6.71 22.84 -5.80
N LEU A 273 -7.26 22.44 -6.95
CA LEU A 273 -6.68 22.67 -8.26
C LEU A 273 -7.40 23.86 -8.91
N LYS A 274 -6.65 24.90 -9.30
CA LYS A 274 -7.16 26.03 -10.08
C LYS A 274 -6.45 26.06 -11.42
N THR A 275 -7.23 26.12 -12.50
CA THR A 275 -6.72 26.25 -13.87
C THR A 275 -7.09 27.61 -14.43
N ASN A 276 -6.16 28.22 -15.17
CA ASN A 276 -6.37 29.44 -15.92
C ASN A 276 -6.03 29.19 -17.38
N THR A 277 -7.06 28.97 -18.20
CA THR A 277 -6.92 28.73 -19.64
C THR A 277 -6.50 30.00 -20.36
N THR A 278 -5.32 29.99 -20.98
CA THR A 278 -4.78 31.13 -21.75
C THR A 278 -4.90 30.92 -23.25
N TYR A 279 -5.14 29.68 -23.68
CA TYR A 279 -5.34 29.31 -25.07
C TYR A 279 -6.42 28.25 -25.18
N TYR A 280 -7.38 28.48 -26.07
CA TYR A 280 -8.40 27.50 -26.40
C TYR A 280 -8.54 27.44 -27.91
N TYR A 281 -8.62 26.21 -28.43
CA TYR A 281 -8.78 25.92 -29.84
C TYR A 281 -9.89 24.89 -29.99
N HIS A 282 -10.84 25.16 -30.88
CA HIS A 282 -11.97 24.28 -31.11
C HIS A 282 -12.29 24.17 -32.59
N ALA A 283 -11.78 23.13 -33.23
CA ALA A 283 -12.14 22.84 -34.60
C ALA A 283 -13.38 21.93 -34.63
N THR A 284 -14.46 22.44 -35.22
CA THR A 284 -15.61 21.65 -35.67
C THR A 284 -15.58 21.60 -37.17
N ASN A 285 -15.44 20.42 -37.74
CA ASN A 285 -15.63 20.24 -39.17
C ASN A 285 -16.73 19.21 -39.34
N GLN A 286 -17.98 19.68 -39.41
CA GLN A 286 -19.18 18.85 -39.48
C GLN A 286 -20.03 19.21 -40.70
N ASP A 287 -20.43 18.20 -41.43
CA ASP A 287 -21.49 18.28 -42.43
C ASP A 287 -22.80 17.82 -41.77
N ILE A 288 -23.84 18.63 -41.84
CA ILE A 288 -25.13 18.29 -41.23
C ILE A 288 -26.05 17.70 -42.29
N TYR A 289 -26.81 16.68 -41.90
CA TYR A 289 -27.79 16.02 -42.75
C TYR A 289 -29.13 15.95 -42.01
N ASP A 290 -30.23 16.18 -42.72
CA ASP A 290 -31.57 16.01 -42.14
C ASP A 290 -31.88 14.53 -41.90
N LEU A 291 -33.05 14.29 -41.32
CA LEU A 291 -33.57 12.94 -41.09
C LEU A 291 -33.85 12.16 -42.38
N SER A 292 -33.79 12.79 -43.56
CA SER A 292 -33.87 12.14 -44.87
C SER A 292 -32.50 11.82 -45.48
N GLY A 293 -31.40 12.17 -44.78
CA GLY A 293 -30.03 11.98 -45.27
C GLY A 293 -29.59 13.06 -46.27
N LYS A 294 -30.34 14.16 -46.41
CA LYS A 294 -29.97 15.26 -47.29
C LYS A 294 -29.12 16.28 -46.54
N PHE A 295 -28.02 16.70 -47.15
CA PHE A 295 -27.14 17.73 -46.60
C PHE A 295 -27.92 19.04 -46.32
N ILE A 296 -27.78 19.55 -45.11
CA ILE A 296 -28.30 20.84 -44.65
C ILE A 296 -27.13 21.73 -44.23
N ARG A 297 -27.17 22.99 -44.66
CA ARG A 297 -26.25 24.02 -44.20
C ARG A 297 -26.46 24.29 -42.70
N ASN A 298 -25.37 24.32 -41.93
CA ASN A 298 -25.40 24.80 -40.55
C ASN A 298 -24.91 26.25 -40.48
N ASP A 299 -25.83 27.21 -40.43
CA ASP A 299 -25.51 28.65 -40.39
C ASP A 299 -25.41 29.23 -38.97
N ASN A 300 -25.43 28.41 -37.93
CA ASN A 300 -25.66 28.93 -36.58
C ASN A 300 -24.44 29.51 -35.83
N PHE A 301 -23.25 29.68 -36.43
CA PHE A 301 -22.12 30.25 -35.65
C PHE A 301 -21.17 31.28 -36.30
N THR A 302 -21.28 31.65 -37.58
CA THR A 302 -20.82 32.96 -38.11
C THR A 302 -21.07 33.06 -39.61
N ILE A 303 -21.49 34.25 -40.07
CA ILE A 303 -21.57 34.57 -41.50
C ILE A 303 -20.14 34.58 -42.04
N THR A 304 -19.81 33.63 -42.92
CA THR A 304 -18.64 33.74 -43.81
C THR A 304 -19.11 33.56 -45.25
N ASP A 305 -18.57 34.36 -46.16
CA ASP A 305 -18.89 34.39 -47.60
C ASP A 305 -18.41 33.13 -48.37
N ILE A 306 -18.21 32.02 -47.67
CA ILE A 306 -17.71 30.78 -48.26
C ILE A 306 -18.92 29.96 -48.76
N PRO A 307 -18.97 29.56 -50.04
CA PRO A 307 -20.02 28.68 -50.55
C PRO A 307 -20.12 27.39 -49.71
N ALA A 308 -21.34 26.98 -49.37
CA ALA A 308 -21.58 25.70 -48.72
C ALA A 308 -21.20 24.57 -49.67
N ILE A 309 -20.28 23.70 -49.23
CA ILE A 309 -19.79 22.55 -49.99
C ILE A 309 -19.94 21.35 -49.05
N ASP A 310 -20.60 20.29 -49.50
CA ASP A 310 -20.56 18.98 -48.83
C ASP A 310 -19.11 18.48 -48.92
N ARG A 311 -18.43 18.37 -47.78
CA ARG A 311 -17.00 18.00 -47.70
C ARG A 311 -16.82 16.52 -47.36
N PHE A 312 -17.86 15.86 -46.87
CA PHE A 312 -17.91 14.43 -46.59
C PHE A 312 -17.86 13.63 -47.88
N GLY A 313 -18.57 14.06 -48.94
CA GLY A 313 -18.49 13.43 -50.27
C GLY A 313 -18.94 11.96 -50.34
N GLY A 314 -19.54 11.45 -49.26
CA GLY A 314 -20.15 10.12 -49.16
C GLY A 314 -21.68 10.17 -49.15
N LYS A 315 -22.33 9.04 -48.87
CA LYS A 315 -23.80 8.93 -48.78
C LYS A 315 -24.22 8.57 -47.35
N ILE A 316 -25.30 9.17 -46.86
CA ILE A 316 -25.90 8.83 -45.56
C ILE A 316 -27.29 8.29 -45.80
N GLU A 317 -27.58 7.15 -45.16
CA GLU A 317 -28.91 6.54 -45.16
C GLU A 317 -29.42 6.46 -43.73
N VAL A 318 -30.52 7.18 -43.47
CA VAL A 318 -31.19 7.20 -42.18
C VAL A 318 -32.40 6.26 -42.26
N PHE A 319 -32.37 5.17 -41.50
CA PHE A 319 -33.49 4.22 -41.42
C PHE A 319 -34.38 4.53 -40.20
N ASP A 320 -33.76 4.83 -39.07
CA ASP A 320 -34.40 5.34 -37.86
C ASP A 320 -33.35 6.02 -36.96
N HIS A 321 -33.77 6.55 -35.80
CA HIS A 321 -32.87 7.23 -34.87
C HIS A 321 -31.62 6.42 -34.51
N ASN A 322 -31.71 5.09 -34.45
CA ASN A 322 -30.63 4.18 -34.04
C ASN A 322 -29.90 3.51 -35.22
N ASN A 323 -30.43 3.63 -36.43
CA ASN A 323 -29.95 2.94 -37.61
C ASN A 323 -29.60 3.92 -38.72
N ILE A 324 -28.34 4.34 -38.74
CA ILE A 324 -27.78 5.22 -39.76
C ILE A 324 -26.57 4.53 -40.35
N TRP A 325 -26.53 4.54 -41.67
CA TRP A 325 -25.43 4.01 -42.48
C TRP A 325 -24.67 5.16 -43.10
N ILE A 326 -23.36 5.14 -42.90
CA ILE A 326 -22.42 6.12 -43.42
C ILE A 326 -21.58 5.41 -44.48
N HIS A 327 -21.73 5.83 -45.73
CA HIS A 327 -21.05 5.26 -46.88
C HIS A 327 -19.95 6.21 -47.37
N TYR A 328 -18.69 5.78 -47.33
CA TYR A 328 -17.54 6.60 -47.75
C TYR A 328 -16.47 5.73 -48.42
N ASN A 329 -16.02 6.12 -49.61
CA ASN A 329 -14.98 5.42 -50.40
C ASN A 329 -15.19 3.89 -50.52
N GLY A 330 -16.43 3.44 -50.68
CA GLY A 330 -16.76 2.02 -50.85
C GLY A 330 -16.89 1.22 -49.54
N ASN A 331 -16.70 1.86 -48.39
CA ASN A 331 -16.97 1.28 -47.07
C ASN A 331 -18.30 1.79 -46.51
N SER A 332 -18.98 0.94 -45.74
CA SER A 332 -20.24 1.26 -45.07
C SER A 332 -20.10 0.93 -43.60
N ILE A 333 -20.33 1.91 -42.72
CA ILE A 333 -20.34 1.71 -41.27
C ILE A 333 -21.71 2.06 -40.67
N ARG A 334 -22.09 1.35 -39.61
CA ARG A 334 -23.28 1.66 -38.81
C ARG A 334 -22.93 2.56 -37.62
N ARG A 335 -23.91 3.33 -37.13
CA ARG A 335 -23.87 4.26 -35.96
C ARG A 335 -23.07 3.80 -34.71
N PHE A 336 -22.73 2.53 -34.56
CA PHE A 336 -22.03 1.97 -33.39
C PHE A 336 -20.65 1.35 -33.69
N GLU A 337 -20.16 1.43 -34.93
CA GLU A 337 -18.86 0.91 -35.35
C GLU A 337 -17.78 2.01 -35.26
N ARG A 338 -16.52 1.63 -34.97
CA ARG A 338 -15.43 2.57 -34.67
C ARG A 338 -14.83 3.18 -35.94
N ILE A 339 -14.39 4.43 -35.86
CA ILE A 339 -13.80 5.20 -36.98
C ILE A 339 -12.52 4.60 -37.57
N GLU A 340 -11.81 3.76 -36.80
CA GLU A 340 -10.59 3.07 -37.22
C GLU A 340 -10.81 2.15 -38.44
N GLU A 341 -12.07 1.87 -38.78
CA GLU A 341 -12.48 1.00 -39.89
C GLU A 341 -12.63 1.75 -41.24
N ILE A 342 -12.50 3.10 -41.27
CA ILE A 342 -12.52 3.89 -42.52
C ILE A 342 -11.12 4.48 -42.82
N PRO A 343 -10.39 3.94 -43.82
CA PRO A 343 -9.11 4.49 -44.26
C PRO A 343 -9.24 5.91 -44.85
N ASP A 344 -8.24 6.77 -44.60
CA ASP A 344 -7.97 8.05 -45.30
C ASP A 344 -8.94 9.24 -45.10
N PHE A 345 -9.82 9.24 -44.10
CA PHE A 345 -10.69 10.40 -43.82
C PHE A 345 -9.87 11.66 -43.41
N LYS A 346 -9.91 12.73 -44.22
CA LYS A 346 -9.25 14.02 -43.93
C LYS A 346 -10.24 15.18 -43.97
N SER A 347 -10.44 15.81 -42.82
CA SER A 347 -11.38 16.91 -42.65
C SER A 347 -10.62 18.26 -42.62
N LYS A 348 -11.08 19.27 -43.38
CA LYS A 348 -10.51 20.65 -43.42
C LYS A 348 -11.56 21.69 -43.00
N SER A 349 -11.44 22.26 -41.79
CA SER A 349 -11.70 23.69 -41.48
C SER A 349 -11.48 24.02 -40.00
N ILE A 350 -11.28 25.32 -39.70
CA ILE A 350 -10.78 25.87 -38.43
C ILE A 350 -11.70 27.01 -37.98
N LEU A 351 -12.12 27.01 -36.71
CA LEU A 351 -12.69 28.20 -36.04
C LEU A 351 -12.10 28.30 -34.62
N PRO A 352 -11.76 29.49 -34.11
CA PRO A 352 -11.45 29.68 -32.70
C PRO A 352 -12.74 29.96 -31.90
N SER A 353 -12.89 29.38 -30.72
CA SER A 353 -13.83 29.85 -29.68
C SER A 353 -13.11 29.89 -28.33
N TYR A 354 -13.74 30.37 -27.27
CA TYR A 354 -13.13 30.40 -25.93
C TYR A 354 -14.09 29.79 -24.91
N LYS A 355 -13.65 28.77 -24.17
CA LYS A 355 -14.35 28.26 -22.98
C LYS A 355 -13.35 27.96 -21.86
N ASN A 356 -13.72 28.31 -20.63
CA ASN A 356 -12.95 28.00 -19.43
C ASN A 356 -13.32 26.60 -18.92
N SER A 357 -12.33 25.72 -18.74
CA SER A 357 -12.46 24.44 -18.05
C SER A 357 -12.01 24.62 -16.59
N GLN A 358 -12.80 24.16 -15.61
CA GLN A 358 -12.40 24.09 -14.19
C GLN A 358 -12.34 22.63 -13.72
N TYR A 359 -11.36 22.31 -12.86
CA TYR A 359 -11.13 20.97 -12.32
C TYR A 359 -11.06 21.01 -10.79
N HIS A 360 -11.41 19.90 -10.15
CA HIS A 360 -11.29 19.70 -8.70
C HIS A 360 -10.65 18.35 -8.39
N ILE A 361 -9.86 18.26 -7.32
CA ILE A 361 -9.30 16.99 -6.86
C ILE A 361 -10.26 16.36 -5.87
N LYS A 362 -10.72 15.14 -6.15
CA LYS A 362 -11.63 14.40 -5.28
C LYS A 362 -10.90 13.34 -4.47
N ASN A 363 -9.92 12.69 -5.07
CA ASN A 363 -8.95 11.85 -4.37
C ASN A 363 -7.57 12.13 -4.98
N PRO A 364 -6.60 12.64 -4.20
CA PRO A 364 -5.28 12.96 -4.73
C PRO A 364 -4.71 11.76 -5.48
N ASN A 365 -4.72 10.57 -4.91
CA ASN A 365 -4.02 9.43 -5.51
C ASN A 365 -4.75 8.76 -6.69
N THR A 366 -6.02 9.12 -6.97
CA THR A 366 -6.82 8.35 -7.94
C THR A 366 -7.82 9.14 -8.79
N GLU A 367 -8.18 10.37 -8.44
CA GLU A 367 -9.37 11.02 -9.04
C GLU A 367 -9.30 12.56 -9.10
N ILE A 368 -9.25 13.09 -10.32
CA ILE A 368 -9.57 14.49 -10.65
C ILE A 368 -10.94 14.55 -11.32
N VAL A 369 -11.81 15.48 -10.91
CA VAL A 369 -13.17 15.64 -11.43
C VAL A 369 -13.28 16.95 -12.20
N THR A 370 -13.91 16.92 -13.38
CA THR A 370 -14.20 18.12 -14.18
C THR A 370 -15.50 18.77 -13.70
N LYS A 371 -15.49 20.09 -13.48
CA LYS A 371 -16.71 20.87 -13.27
C LYS A 371 -16.95 21.75 -14.50
N TYR A 372 -18.03 21.48 -15.23
CA TYR A 372 -18.50 22.38 -16.28
C TYR A 372 -19.42 23.42 -15.64
N GLU A 373 -18.91 24.63 -15.40
CA GLU A 373 -19.79 25.78 -15.15
C GLU A 373 -20.15 26.40 -16.51
N LEU A 374 -21.42 26.28 -16.89
CA LEU A 374 -21.99 27.10 -17.95
C LEU A 374 -22.17 28.51 -17.36
N HIS A 375 -21.25 29.42 -17.64
CA HIS A 375 -21.56 30.83 -17.44
C HIS A 375 -22.61 31.26 -18.49
N PRO A 376 -23.66 31.99 -18.06
CA PRO A 376 -24.76 32.45 -18.92
C PRO A 376 -24.30 33.40 -20.03
#